data_AF-A0A7S6ZRV9-F1
#
_entry.id   AF-A0A7S6ZRV9-F1
#
_cell.length_a   1.000
_cell.length_b   1.000
_cell.length_c   1.000
_cell.angle_alpha   90.00
_cell.angle_beta   90.00
_cell.angle_gamma   90.00
#
_symmetry.space_group_name_H-M   'P 1'
#
loop_
_entity.id
_entity.type
_entity.pdbx_description
1 polymer ?
#
loop_
_entity_poly.entity_id
_entity_poly.type
_entity_poly.pdbx_seq_one_letter_code
_entity_poly.pdbx_strand_id
1 'polypeptide(L)'
;MHRLAVTRARRLRVHAAPTLAAVALAFALASLASVKAAPPAAGAADGSAAARVRIETTDDGYQAWADNPLPGPIEVRLRYRQRHNTVASPELPARATIPAGGSTVVAAFRAADPSRALDFDLILDSVPGNPSAQPRDVTYLLPLAKDAPVMIDQGFAGTYSHDDEENRYAIDFAVPVGTAVLAARDGVVMQVIDRHLDAPRNNTTQHRGAAPADTLLRNANLIRVLHDDGTMAVYAHLQRDGAVVAPGQRVRAGQHIGWSGNTGFSTGPHLHFAVQVNRGMRLVSLPFRMEEVSRLPSDSGACVARPGHRE
;
A
#
# COMPACT_ATOMS: atom_id res chain seq x y z
N MET A 1 -8.88 14.46 6.58
CA MET A 1 -7.75 13.54 6.78
C MET A 1 -8.05 12.21 6.11
N HIS A 2 -7.83 12.11 4.81
CA HIS A 2 -7.86 10.83 4.10
C HIS A 2 -6.42 10.49 3.74
N ARG A 3 -6.01 9.26 4.06
CA ARG A 3 -4.63 8.75 4.02
C ARG A 3 -4.54 7.75 2.88
N LEU A 4 -3.45 7.81 2.13
CA LEU A 4 -3.23 7.04 0.91
C LEU A 4 -3.05 5.54 1.18
N ALA A 5 -2.76 5.18 2.44
CA ALA A 5 -2.69 3.79 2.87
C ALA A 5 -4.04 3.13 3.18
N VAL A 6 -5.09 3.90 3.54
CA VAL A 6 -6.39 3.31 3.93
C VAL A 6 -7.16 3.00 2.66
N THR A 7 -7.13 1.75 2.25
CA THR A 7 -7.94 1.37 1.10
C THR A 7 -9.42 1.49 1.49
N ARG A 8 -10.24 1.97 0.54
CA ARG A 8 -11.65 2.35 0.74
C ARG A 8 -12.38 1.39 1.69
N ALA A 9 -12.92 1.96 2.76
CA ALA A 9 -13.93 1.38 3.61
C ALA A 9 -14.93 0.53 2.81
N ARG A 10 -14.77 -0.79 2.82
CA ARG A 10 -15.81 -1.69 2.32
C ARG A 10 -16.92 -1.70 3.35
N ARG A 11 -18.12 -1.35 2.90
CA ARG A 11 -19.33 -1.31 3.71
C ARG A 11 -20.03 -2.65 3.61
N LEU A 12 -20.51 -3.12 4.76
CA LEU A 12 -21.35 -4.29 4.82
C LEU A 12 -22.39 -4.05 5.92
N ARG A 13 -23.66 -4.20 5.55
CA ARG A 13 -24.79 -4.06 6.46
C ARG A 13 -25.43 -5.42 6.66
N VAL A 14 -25.71 -5.76 7.91
CA VAL A 14 -26.34 -7.03 8.29
C VAL A 14 -27.55 -6.72 9.16
N HIS A 15 -28.71 -7.24 8.75
CA HIS A 15 -29.95 -7.19 9.51
C HIS A 15 -30.38 -8.62 9.86
N ALA A 16 -30.57 -8.90 11.15
CA ALA A 16 -31.00 -10.21 11.60
C ALA A 16 -32.21 -10.12 12.53
N ALA A 17 -33.24 -10.91 12.23
CA ALA A 17 -34.39 -11.07 13.09
C ALA A 17 -34.00 -11.74 14.43
N PRO A 18 -34.72 -11.48 15.53
CA PRO A 18 -34.46 -12.16 16.79
C PRO A 18 -34.61 -13.68 16.63
N THR A 19 -33.70 -14.44 17.21
CA THR A 19 -33.85 -15.90 17.32
C THR A 19 -34.91 -16.17 18.40
N LEU A 20 -36.08 -16.65 17.98
CA LEU A 20 -37.02 -17.27 18.91
C LEU A 20 -36.33 -18.51 19.48
N ALA A 21 -36.01 -18.49 20.78
CA ALA A 21 -35.51 -19.67 21.46
C ALA A 21 -36.61 -20.76 21.43
N ALA A 22 -36.51 -21.68 20.48
CA ALA A 22 -37.29 -22.91 20.50
C ALA A 22 -36.69 -23.84 21.55
N VAL A 23 -37.48 -24.18 22.57
CA VAL A 23 -37.18 -25.19 23.56
C VAL A 23 -37.36 -26.59 22.95
N ALA A 24 -36.45 -27.51 23.31
CA ALA A 24 -36.42 -28.98 23.12
C ALA A 24 -35.98 -29.49 21.72
N LEU A 25 -35.23 -30.59 21.54
CA LEU A 25 -34.93 -31.77 22.37
C LEU A 25 -33.62 -32.43 21.86
N ALA A 26 -32.84 -33.05 22.74
CA ALA A 26 -31.64 -33.80 22.40
C ALA A 26 -31.92 -35.03 21.51
N PHE A 27 -31.11 -35.23 20.46
CA PHE A 27 -30.77 -36.55 19.92
C PHE A 27 -29.31 -36.53 19.41
N ALA A 28 -28.52 -37.48 19.91
CA ALA A 28 -27.14 -37.72 19.49
C ALA A 28 -27.09 -38.76 18.35
N LEU A 29 -26.27 -38.53 17.31
CA LEU A 29 -25.17 -39.42 16.87
C LEU A 29 -24.57 -38.99 15.50
N ALA A 30 -23.24 -38.80 15.54
CA ALA A 30 -22.20 -39.11 14.54
C ALA A 30 -22.30 -38.62 13.07
N SER A 31 -21.35 -37.74 12.69
CA SER A 31 -20.22 -38.10 11.80
C SER A 31 -19.35 -36.86 11.56
N LEU A 32 -18.07 -36.92 11.95
CA LEU A 32 -17.05 -35.95 11.56
C LEU A 32 -16.78 -36.09 10.05
N ALA A 33 -17.08 -35.05 9.29
CA ALA A 33 -16.46 -34.81 7.99
C ALA A 33 -15.74 -33.47 8.05
N SER A 34 -14.41 -33.51 8.15
CA SER A 34 -13.57 -32.34 7.90
C SER A 34 -13.73 -31.94 6.43
N VAL A 35 -14.59 -30.96 6.16
CA VAL A 35 -14.60 -30.29 4.86
C VAL A 35 -13.37 -29.41 4.82
N LYS A 36 -12.31 -29.92 4.21
CA LYS A 36 -11.15 -29.14 3.80
C LYS A 36 -11.65 -28.12 2.79
N ALA A 37 -11.87 -26.88 3.23
CA ALA A 37 -12.19 -25.78 2.34
C ALA A 37 -11.06 -25.67 1.30
N ALA A 38 -11.39 -25.95 0.04
CA ALA A 38 -10.48 -25.76 -1.07
C ALA A 38 -10.11 -24.27 -1.14
N PRO A 39 -8.83 -23.92 -1.39
CA PRO A 39 -8.46 -22.53 -1.56
C PRO A 39 -9.27 -21.96 -2.74
N PRO A 40 -9.84 -20.75 -2.61
CA PRO A 40 -10.51 -20.12 -3.74
C PRO A 40 -9.49 -19.95 -4.87
N ALA A 41 -9.93 -20.30 -6.08
CA ALA A 41 -9.14 -20.12 -7.30
C ALA A 41 -8.59 -18.68 -7.36
N ALA A 42 -7.33 -18.57 -7.75
CA ALA A 42 -6.60 -17.31 -7.91
C ALA A 42 -7.27 -16.42 -8.97
N GLY A 43 -8.32 -15.69 -8.58
CA GLY A 43 -8.82 -14.55 -9.33
C GLY A 43 -7.77 -13.45 -9.25
N ALA A 44 -7.34 -12.95 -10.42
CA ALA A 44 -6.34 -11.90 -10.56
C ALA A 44 -6.54 -10.79 -9.51
N ALA A 45 -5.55 -10.61 -8.64
CA ALA A 45 -5.57 -9.54 -7.66
C ALA A 45 -5.58 -8.20 -8.39
N ASP A 46 -6.61 -7.36 -8.16
CA ASP A 46 -6.83 -6.03 -8.77
C ASP A 46 -5.74 -4.99 -8.39
N GLY A 47 -4.55 -5.41 -7.96
CA GLY A 47 -3.47 -4.52 -7.49
C GLY A 47 -3.84 -3.62 -6.30
N SER A 48 -5.07 -3.72 -5.82
CA SER A 48 -5.65 -2.91 -4.77
C SER A 48 -5.21 -3.46 -3.42
N ALA A 49 -4.66 -2.60 -2.58
CA ALA A 49 -4.32 -2.93 -1.19
C ALA A 49 -5.57 -3.15 -0.29
N ALA A 50 -6.77 -3.22 -0.88
CA ALA A 50 -8.02 -3.38 -0.17
C ALA A 50 -8.17 -4.80 0.35
N ALA A 51 -8.16 -4.95 1.67
CA ALA A 51 -8.73 -6.13 2.29
C ALA A 51 -10.21 -6.27 1.93
N ARG A 52 -10.68 -7.52 1.88
CA ARG A 52 -12.11 -7.84 1.72
C ARG A 52 -12.68 -8.20 3.08
N VAL A 53 -13.89 -7.70 3.40
CA VAL A 53 -14.64 -8.12 4.58
C VAL A 53 -15.71 -9.13 4.16
N ARG A 54 -15.85 -10.20 4.93
CA ARG A 54 -16.95 -11.17 4.81
C ARG A 54 -17.57 -11.39 6.18
N ILE A 55 -18.89 -11.61 6.20
CA ILE A 55 -19.61 -11.98 7.41
C ILE A 55 -20.07 -13.41 7.25
N GLU A 56 -19.76 -14.23 8.25
CA GLU A 56 -20.23 -15.61 8.34
C GLU A 56 -21.18 -15.72 9.54
N THR A 57 -22.30 -16.42 9.34
CA THR A 57 -23.21 -16.77 10.43
C THR A 57 -22.64 -17.98 11.16
N THR A 58 -22.78 -17.96 12.48
CA THR A 58 -22.39 -19.03 13.40
C THR A 58 -23.57 -19.35 14.32
N ASP A 59 -23.50 -20.45 15.06
CA ASP A 59 -24.54 -20.83 16.03
C ASP A 59 -24.79 -19.73 17.08
N ASP A 60 -23.74 -18.97 17.44
CA ASP A 60 -23.76 -17.95 18.50
C ASP A 60 -23.80 -16.49 17.99
N GLY A 61 -24.04 -16.29 16.69
CA GLY A 61 -24.09 -14.95 16.08
C GLY A 61 -23.37 -14.87 14.74
N TYR A 62 -22.44 -13.91 14.61
CA TYR A 62 -21.75 -13.61 13.36
C TYR A 62 -20.25 -13.43 13.56
N GLN A 63 -19.44 -13.72 12.54
CA GLN A 63 -18.00 -13.44 12.53
C GLN A 63 -17.64 -12.57 11.32
N ALA A 64 -16.90 -11.49 11.56
CA ALA A 64 -16.28 -10.71 10.48
C ALA A 64 -14.89 -11.24 10.18
N TRP A 65 -14.77 -11.83 9.00
CA TRP A 65 -13.51 -12.20 8.39
C TRP A 65 -12.95 -11.06 7.56
N ALA A 66 -11.63 -10.92 7.58
CA ALA A 66 -10.89 -10.07 6.66
C ALA A 66 -9.95 -10.92 5.80
N ASP A 67 -10.02 -10.76 4.48
CA ASP A 67 -9.17 -11.47 3.52
C ASP A 67 -8.13 -10.51 2.92
N ASN A 68 -6.86 -10.92 2.91
CA ASN A 68 -5.75 -10.18 2.33
C ASN A 68 -5.44 -10.69 0.91
N PRO A 69 -5.67 -9.89 -0.15
CA PRO A 69 -5.32 -10.30 -1.51
C PRO A 69 -3.84 -10.09 -1.85
N LEU A 70 -3.07 -9.36 -1.02
CA LEU A 70 -1.70 -9.00 -1.36
C LEU A 70 -0.71 -10.13 -1.06
N PRO A 71 0.35 -10.27 -1.89
CA PRO A 71 1.50 -11.14 -1.64
C PRO A 71 2.47 -10.54 -0.60
N GLY A 72 1.93 -9.92 0.45
CA GLY A 72 2.65 -9.36 1.59
C GLY A 72 1.66 -9.16 2.76
N PRO A 73 2.15 -9.03 4.01
CA PRO A 73 1.28 -8.84 5.15
C PRO A 73 0.54 -7.50 5.08
N ILE A 74 -0.67 -7.43 5.64
CA ILE A 74 -1.42 -6.18 5.83
C ILE A 74 -1.85 -6.07 7.29
N GLU A 75 -2.05 -4.85 7.76
CA GLU A 75 -2.81 -4.57 8.98
C GLU A 75 -4.19 -4.08 8.61
N VAL A 76 -5.21 -4.60 9.29
CA VAL A 76 -6.59 -4.16 9.12
C VAL A 76 -7.13 -3.57 10.40
N ARG A 77 -8.10 -2.67 10.27
CA ARG A 77 -8.89 -2.13 11.38
C ARG A 77 -10.37 -2.18 11.03
N LEU A 78 -11.13 -2.93 11.82
CA LEU A 78 -12.58 -3.04 11.71
C LEU A 78 -13.24 -2.10 12.72
N ARG A 79 -14.23 -1.33 12.29
CA ARG A 79 -14.97 -0.40 13.15
C ARG A 79 -16.44 -0.32 12.75
N TYR A 80 -17.29 0.04 13.71
CA TYR A 80 -18.68 0.36 13.41
C TYR A 80 -18.76 1.67 12.63
N ARG A 81 -19.58 1.66 11.58
CA ARG A 81 -20.22 2.87 11.06
C ARG A 81 -21.48 3.17 11.86
N GLN A 82 -22.29 2.14 12.07
CA GLN A 82 -23.52 2.16 12.85
C GLN A 82 -23.72 0.79 13.49
N ARG A 83 -24.45 0.75 14.60
CA ARG A 83 -24.89 -0.49 15.24
C ARG A 83 -26.18 -0.27 16.00
N HIS A 84 -26.97 -1.33 16.13
CA HIS A 84 -28.14 -1.43 16.97
C HIS A 84 -28.17 -2.82 17.59
N ASN A 85 -28.38 -2.89 18.91
CA ASN A 85 -28.44 -4.13 19.68
C ASN A 85 -27.29 -5.13 19.37
N THR A 86 -26.09 -4.64 19.07
CA THR A 86 -24.97 -5.47 18.66
C THR A 86 -23.79 -5.21 19.58
N VAL A 87 -23.19 -6.29 20.09
CA VAL A 87 -21.89 -6.26 20.77
C VAL A 87 -20.88 -7.06 19.96
N ALA A 88 -19.63 -6.59 19.94
CA ALA A 88 -18.52 -7.28 19.30
C ALA A 88 -17.54 -7.83 20.33
N SER A 89 -16.86 -8.92 19.99
CA SER A 89 -15.70 -9.43 20.71
C SER A 89 -14.55 -9.73 19.73
N PRO A 90 -13.38 -9.09 19.88
CA PRO A 90 -13.10 -7.99 20.81
C PRO A 90 -13.96 -6.75 20.52
N GLU A 91 -13.97 -5.78 21.45
CA GLU A 91 -14.64 -4.50 21.24
C GLU A 91 -14.04 -3.76 20.03
N LEU A 92 -14.89 -3.08 19.24
CA LEU A 92 -14.45 -2.30 18.09
C LEU A 92 -14.11 -0.86 18.50
N PRO A 93 -13.04 -0.26 17.93
CA PRO A 93 -12.28 -0.73 16.77
C PRO A 93 -11.27 -1.84 17.11
N ALA A 94 -11.32 -2.93 16.34
CA ALA A 94 -10.39 -4.06 16.47
C ALA A 94 -9.39 -4.06 15.31
N ARG A 95 -8.17 -4.54 15.56
CA ARG A 95 -7.12 -4.66 14.55
C ARG A 95 -6.63 -6.09 14.45
N ALA A 96 -6.17 -6.45 13.26
CA ALA A 96 -5.48 -7.71 13.03
C ALA A 96 -4.38 -7.52 11.99
N THR A 97 -3.31 -8.31 12.09
CA THR A 97 -2.32 -8.45 11.04
C THR A 97 -2.59 -9.75 10.29
N ILE A 98 -2.71 -9.65 8.96
CA ILE A 98 -3.07 -10.76 8.09
C ILE A 98 -1.87 -11.07 7.21
N PRO A 99 -1.35 -12.32 7.20
CA PRO A 99 -0.24 -12.70 6.34
C PRO A 99 -0.62 -12.61 4.85
N ALA A 100 0.37 -12.70 3.97
CA ALA A 100 0.19 -12.69 2.52
C ALA A 100 -0.84 -13.74 2.07
N GLY A 101 -1.84 -13.32 1.29
CA GLY A 101 -2.92 -14.21 0.80
C GLY A 101 -3.83 -14.78 1.89
N GLY A 102 -3.66 -14.38 3.15
CA GLY A 102 -4.33 -14.97 4.30
C GLY A 102 -5.73 -14.44 4.57
N SER A 103 -6.39 -15.06 5.54
CA SER A 103 -7.67 -14.61 6.09
C SER A 103 -7.69 -14.79 7.60
N THR A 104 -8.37 -13.90 8.32
CA THR A 104 -8.55 -14.02 9.78
C THR A 104 -9.90 -13.47 10.21
N VAL A 105 -10.47 -14.03 11.28
CA VAL A 105 -11.54 -13.38 12.03
C VAL A 105 -10.96 -12.16 12.73
N VAL A 106 -11.61 -11.00 12.58
CA VAL A 106 -11.24 -9.75 13.25
C VAL A 106 -12.12 -9.50 14.48
N ALA A 107 -13.41 -9.85 14.39
CA ALA A 107 -14.35 -9.79 15.52
C ALA A 107 -15.55 -10.73 15.31
N ALA A 108 -16.08 -11.24 16.40
CA ALA A 108 -17.39 -11.88 16.47
C ALA A 108 -18.45 -10.87 16.93
N PHE A 109 -19.70 -11.06 16.54
CA PHE A 109 -20.84 -10.18 16.83
C PHE A 109 -22.01 -11.01 17.32
N ARG A 110 -22.70 -10.50 18.35
CA ARG A 110 -23.93 -11.08 18.87
C ARG A 110 -24.90 -9.99 19.29
N ALA A 111 -26.16 -10.39 19.50
CA ALA A 111 -27.15 -9.50 20.06
C ALA A 111 -26.75 -9.09 21.51
N ALA A 112 -26.89 -7.81 21.86
CA ALA A 112 -26.72 -7.38 23.25
C ALA A 112 -27.87 -7.91 24.13
N ASP A 113 -29.09 -7.81 23.59
CA ASP A 113 -30.31 -8.44 24.07
C ASP A 113 -30.76 -9.49 23.04
N PRO A 114 -30.67 -10.80 23.35
CA PRO A 114 -31.04 -11.89 22.45
C PRO A 114 -32.50 -11.86 21.97
N SER A 115 -33.40 -11.18 22.71
CA SER A 115 -34.82 -11.09 22.34
C SER A 115 -35.11 -10.07 21.24
N ARG A 116 -34.14 -9.22 20.89
CA ARG A 116 -34.29 -8.12 19.92
C ARG A 116 -33.44 -8.36 18.69
N ALA A 117 -33.93 -7.90 17.53
CA ALA A 117 -33.15 -7.89 16.29
C ALA A 117 -31.83 -7.11 16.47
N LEU A 118 -30.76 -7.60 15.83
CA LEU A 118 -29.48 -6.90 15.75
C LEU A 118 -29.29 -6.29 14.35
N ASP A 119 -28.60 -5.15 14.29
CA ASP A 119 -28.14 -4.51 13.05
C ASP A 119 -26.74 -3.94 13.26
N PHE A 120 -25.89 -4.09 12.26
CA PHE A 120 -24.60 -3.42 12.24
C PHE A 120 -24.15 -3.10 10.82
N ASP A 121 -23.41 -2.00 10.73
CA ASP A 121 -22.72 -1.58 9.52
C ASP A 121 -21.24 -1.38 9.85
N LEU A 122 -20.38 -2.05 9.08
CA LEU A 122 -18.95 -2.09 9.33
C LEU A 122 -18.17 -1.29 8.29
N ILE A 123 -17.05 -0.75 8.75
CA ILE A 123 -15.98 -0.22 7.90
C ILE A 123 -14.71 -1.02 8.19
N LEU A 124 -14.12 -1.58 7.14
CA LEU A 124 -12.79 -2.17 7.16
C LEU A 124 -11.79 -1.20 6.51
N ASP A 125 -10.82 -0.73 7.30
CA ASP A 125 -9.63 -0.03 6.83
C ASP A 125 -8.49 -1.07 6.69
N SER A 126 -7.63 -0.97 5.68
CA SER A 126 -6.41 -1.80 5.54
C SER A 126 -5.19 -0.96 5.20
N VAL A 127 -4.01 -1.36 5.65
CA VAL A 127 -2.70 -0.73 5.37
C VAL A 127 -1.68 -1.84 5.03
N PRO A 128 -0.90 -1.73 3.94
CA PRO A 128 0.12 -2.72 3.60
C PRO A 128 1.28 -2.71 4.60
N GLY A 129 1.90 -3.86 4.81
CA GLY A 129 3.06 -4.05 5.66
C GLY A 129 2.73 -4.57 7.06
N ASN A 130 3.70 -5.25 7.66
CA ASN A 130 3.62 -5.70 9.06
C ASN A 130 3.90 -4.50 9.99
N PRO A 131 2.99 -4.15 10.93
CA PRO A 131 3.21 -3.04 11.85
C PRO A 131 4.42 -3.23 12.78
N SER A 132 4.85 -4.48 12.98
CA SER A 132 6.01 -4.85 13.77
C SER A 132 7.30 -5.01 12.94
N ALA A 133 7.32 -4.53 11.68
CA ALA A 133 8.52 -4.55 10.84
C ALA A 133 9.71 -3.89 11.54
N GLN A 134 10.90 -4.51 11.43
CA GLN A 134 12.16 -4.08 12.05
C GLN A 134 13.17 -3.68 10.96
N PRO A 135 13.15 -2.43 10.48
CA PRO A 135 14.04 -1.96 9.42
C PRO A 135 15.50 -2.19 9.76
N ARG A 136 16.27 -2.66 8.77
CA ARG A 136 17.72 -2.71 8.85
C ARG A 136 18.31 -1.48 8.18
N ASP A 137 19.40 -0.96 8.74
CA ASP A 137 20.21 0.05 8.05
C ASP A 137 20.99 -0.62 6.93
N VAL A 138 20.52 -0.42 5.70
CA VAL A 138 21.12 -0.96 4.47
C VAL A 138 21.25 0.12 3.42
N THR A 139 22.17 -0.09 2.49
CA THR A 139 22.30 0.73 1.28
C THR A 139 21.40 0.15 0.18
N TYR A 140 20.57 1.00 -0.42
CA TYR A 140 19.75 0.69 -1.60
C TYR A 140 20.55 0.99 -2.88
N LEU A 141 20.37 0.19 -3.92
CA LEU A 141 20.87 0.54 -5.26
C LEU A 141 20.10 1.75 -5.80
N LEU A 142 20.74 2.50 -6.71
CA LEU A 142 20.04 3.47 -7.53
C LEU A 142 18.91 2.78 -8.31
N PRO A 143 17.63 3.21 -8.21
CA PRO A 143 16.49 2.52 -8.82
C PRO A 143 16.34 2.82 -10.32
N LEU A 144 17.43 3.20 -10.98
CA LEU A 144 17.47 3.61 -12.38
C LEU A 144 18.65 2.91 -13.07
N ALA A 145 18.56 2.76 -14.39
CA ALA A 145 19.68 2.27 -15.18
C ALA A 145 20.95 3.12 -14.95
N LYS A 146 22.12 2.48 -14.90
CA LYS A 146 23.39 3.13 -14.52
C LYS A 146 23.83 4.27 -15.45
N ASP A 147 23.37 4.22 -16.69
CA ASP A 147 23.62 5.19 -17.76
C ASP A 147 22.56 6.29 -17.85
N ALA A 148 21.48 6.20 -17.06
CA ALA A 148 20.47 7.24 -17.02
C ALA A 148 21.07 8.54 -16.44
N PRO A 149 20.86 9.71 -17.08
CA PRO A 149 21.23 10.98 -16.48
C PRO A 149 20.35 11.23 -15.26
N VAL A 150 20.88 10.99 -14.06
CA VAL A 150 20.12 11.13 -12.82
C VAL A 150 20.31 12.53 -12.24
N MET A 151 19.21 13.27 -12.20
CA MET A 151 19.10 14.53 -11.46
C MET A 151 18.09 14.35 -10.33
N ILE A 152 18.44 14.77 -9.12
CA ILE A 152 17.50 14.83 -8.01
C ILE A 152 16.73 16.15 -8.12
N ASP A 153 15.44 16.08 -8.40
CA ASP A 153 14.55 17.25 -8.47
C ASP A 153 14.10 17.66 -7.06
N GLN A 154 13.74 16.67 -6.24
CA GLN A 154 13.35 16.87 -4.85
C GLN A 154 13.93 15.77 -3.94
N GLY A 155 14.47 16.17 -2.79
CA GLY A 155 15.02 15.27 -1.77
C GLY A 155 14.17 15.19 -0.50
N PHE A 156 14.75 14.62 0.56
CA PHE A 156 14.08 14.49 1.86
C PHE A 156 13.59 15.83 2.41
N ALA A 157 12.43 15.80 3.05
CA ALA A 157 11.78 16.94 3.71
C ALA A 157 11.52 18.14 2.79
N GLY A 158 11.35 17.91 1.48
CA GLY A 158 10.92 18.91 0.52
C GLY A 158 9.51 19.46 0.85
N THR A 159 9.32 20.76 0.66
CA THR A 159 8.10 21.48 1.08
C THR A 159 6.93 21.39 0.09
N TYR A 160 7.12 20.71 -1.03
CA TYR A 160 6.10 20.56 -2.07
C TYR A 160 5.30 19.26 -1.92
N SER A 161 5.99 18.12 -1.93
CA SER A 161 5.39 16.78 -1.91
C SER A 161 5.96 15.84 -0.84
N HIS A 162 7.03 16.23 -0.14
CA HIS A 162 7.73 15.41 0.86
C HIS A 162 7.58 15.98 2.28
N ASP A 163 6.41 16.55 2.59
CA ASP A 163 6.13 17.18 3.89
C ASP A 163 5.27 16.29 4.82
N ASP A 164 4.65 15.24 4.28
CA ASP A 164 3.83 14.27 5.01
C ASP A 164 4.61 13.02 5.50
N GLU A 165 4.00 12.22 6.38
CA GLU A 165 4.64 11.05 6.98
C GLU A 165 4.99 9.95 5.96
N GLU A 166 4.18 9.75 4.93
CA GLU A 166 4.33 8.70 3.92
C GLU A 166 5.46 9.04 2.93
N ASN A 167 5.76 10.34 2.73
CA ASN A 167 6.69 10.81 1.70
C ASN A 167 7.86 11.67 2.21
N ARG A 168 7.94 11.96 3.52
CA ARG A 168 9.00 12.80 4.13
C ARG A 168 10.41 12.46 3.67
N TYR A 169 10.72 11.18 3.52
CA TYR A 169 12.04 10.71 3.11
C TYR A 169 12.03 10.14 1.70
N ALA A 170 11.21 10.68 0.81
CA ALA A 170 11.23 10.30 -0.61
C ALA A 170 12.28 11.10 -1.40
N ILE A 171 12.64 10.56 -2.56
CA ILE A 171 13.50 11.22 -3.55
C ILE A 171 12.79 11.16 -4.90
N ASP A 172 12.70 12.31 -5.56
CA ASP A 172 12.21 12.43 -6.93
C ASP A 172 13.40 12.55 -7.89
N PHE A 173 13.55 11.57 -8.77
CA PHE A 173 14.57 11.57 -9.81
C PHE A 173 13.98 12.08 -11.12
N ALA A 174 14.42 13.24 -11.59
CA ALA A 174 14.02 13.78 -12.88
C ALA A 174 14.63 12.90 -13.99
N VAL A 175 13.76 12.16 -14.70
CA VAL A 175 14.14 11.26 -15.79
C VAL A 175 13.07 11.29 -16.88
N PRO A 176 13.45 11.10 -18.17
CA PRO A 176 12.47 10.97 -19.24
C PRO A 176 11.49 9.81 -18.98
N VAL A 177 10.25 9.93 -19.48
CA VAL A 177 9.32 8.80 -19.58
C VAL A 177 9.98 7.66 -20.37
N GLY A 178 9.78 6.43 -19.92
CA GLY A 178 10.38 5.25 -20.54
C GLY A 178 11.82 4.98 -20.08
N THR A 179 12.29 5.61 -19.01
CA THR A 179 13.57 5.23 -18.38
C THR A 179 13.37 3.96 -17.58
N ALA A 180 14.29 2.99 -17.71
CA ALA A 180 14.20 1.73 -17.00
C ALA A 180 14.32 1.92 -15.48
N VAL A 181 13.33 1.43 -14.75
CA VAL A 181 13.26 1.43 -13.29
C VAL A 181 13.69 0.07 -12.77
N LEU A 182 14.66 0.08 -11.86
CA LEU A 182 15.26 -1.12 -11.28
C LEU A 182 14.83 -1.30 -9.83
N ALA A 183 14.69 -2.56 -9.39
CA ALA A 183 14.52 -2.86 -7.98
C ALA A 183 15.77 -2.42 -7.21
N ALA A 184 15.62 -1.46 -6.30
CA ALA A 184 16.69 -0.92 -5.49
C ALA A 184 17.26 -1.95 -4.48
N ARG A 185 16.48 -2.99 -4.16
CA ARG A 185 16.86 -4.05 -3.21
C ARG A 185 16.03 -5.31 -3.45
N ASP A 186 16.59 -6.46 -3.12
CA ASP A 186 15.92 -7.77 -3.14
C ASP A 186 14.58 -7.73 -2.41
N GLY A 187 13.56 -8.39 -2.96
CA GLY A 187 12.26 -8.48 -2.29
C GLY A 187 11.19 -9.21 -3.07
N VAL A 188 9.95 -9.04 -2.62
CA VAL A 188 8.73 -9.55 -3.26
C VAL A 188 7.90 -8.36 -3.74
N VAL A 189 7.49 -8.37 -5.01
CA VAL A 189 6.55 -7.39 -5.54
C VAL A 189 5.21 -7.56 -4.82
N MET A 190 4.90 -6.63 -3.92
CA MET A 190 3.71 -6.67 -3.07
C MET A 190 2.50 -6.03 -3.75
N GLN A 191 2.72 -4.98 -4.54
CA GLN A 191 1.63 -4.25 -5.18
C GLN A 191 2.08 -3.74 -6.56
N VAL A 192 1.18 -3.81 -7.54
CA VAL A 192 1.34 -3.21 -8.86
C VAL A 192 0.04 -2.49 -9.19
N ILE A 193 0.12 -1.20 -9.49
CA ILE A 193 -0.95 -0.40 -10.06
C ILE A 193 -0.41 0.14 -11.38
N ASP A 194 -1.04 -0.23 -12.50
CA ASP A 194 -0.47 0.06 -13.83
C ASP A 194 -1.52 0.47 -14.87
N ARG A 195 -2.66 0.98 -14.38
CA ARG A 195 -3.87 1.22 -15.19
C ARG A 195 -4.17 2.68 -15.44
N HIS A 196 -3.50 3.59 -14.74
CA HIS A 196 -3.75 5.02 -14.85
C HIS A 196 -3.04 5.60 -16.07
N LEU A 197 -3.71 6.56 -16.72
CA LEU A 197 -3.17 7.31 -17.85
C LEU A 197 -2.13 8.33 -17.37
N ASP A 198 -1.13 8.61 -18.21
CA ASP A 198 -0.17 9.68 -17.96
C ASP A 198 -0.87 11.04 -17.88
N ALA A 199 -0.40 11.89 -16.97
CA ALA A 199 -0.82 13.29 -16.91
C ALA A 199 -0.34 14.02 -18.18
N PRO A 200 -1.16 14.91 -18.77
CA PRO A 200 -0.74 15.75 -19.89
C PRO A 200 0.54 16.52 -19.55
N ARG A 201 1.48 16.62 -20.51
CA ARG A 201 2.81 17.26 -20.36
C ARG A 201 2.78 18.74 -19.92
N ASN A 202 1.61 19.37 -19.86
CA ASN A 202 1.41 20.80 -19.64
C ASN A 202 0.26 21.11 -18.66
N ASN A 203 0.00 20.27 -17.66
CA ASN A 203 -0.95 20.58 -16.60
C ASN A 203 -0.42 21.68 -15.64
N THR A 204 -0.22 22.89 -16.16
CA THR A 204 0.02 24.12 -15.39
C THR A 204 -1.25 24.64 -14.72
N THR A 205 -2.40 24.01 -14.94
CA THR A 205 -3.71 24.44 -14.40
C THR A 205 -4.03 23.85 -13.03
N GLN A 206 -3.17 23.00 -12.44
CA GLN A 206 -3.20 22.68 -11.00
C GLN A 206 -2.26 23.55 -10.15
N HIS A 207 -1.79 24.68 -10.69
CA HIS A 207 -1.12 25.72 -9.91
C HIS A 207 -2.12 26.62 -9.17
N ARG A 208 -2.49 26.22 -7.96
CA ARG A 208 -2.62 27.04 -6.73
C ARG A 208 -3.59 26.35 -5.76
N GLY A 209 -3.04 25.91 -4.64
CA GLY A 209 -3.78 25.29 -3.55
C GLY A 209 -3.29 23.87 -3.35
N ALA A 210 -2.65 23.63 -2.22
CA ALA A 210 -2.24 22.31 -1.75
C ALA A 210 -3.38 21.32 -1.96
N ALA A 211 -3.29 20.50 -3.01
CA ALA A 211 -4.04 19.27 -3.04
C ALA A 211 -3.58 18.50 -1.79
N PRO A 212 -4.49 18.08 -0.90
CA PRO A 212 -4.08 17.39 0.32
C PRO A 212 -3.16 16.23 -0.06
N ALA A 213 -2.07 16.02 0.68
CA ALA A 213 -1.03 14.98 0.46
C ALA A 213 -1.60 13.60 0.03
N ASP A 214 -2.84 13.34 0.44
CA ASP A 214 -3.82 12.39 -0.11
C ASP A 214 -3.90 12.26 -1.64
N THR A 215 -3.38 13.19 -2.44
CA THR A 215 -3.61 13.31 -3.89
C THR A 215 -2.41 12.95 -4.77
N LEU A 216 -1.19 12.87 -4.22
CA LEU A 216 0.03 12.74 -5.03
C LEU A 216 0.13 11.40 -5.76
N LEU A 217 -0.12 10.30 -5.04
CA LEU A 217 -0.23 8.96 -5.60
C LEU A 217 -1.66 8.60 -6.02
N ARG A 218 -2.65 9.49 -5.86
CA ARG A 218 -3.99 9.22 -6.39
C ARG A 218 -3.91 9.23 -7.90
N ASN A 219 -4.23 8.08 -8.48
CA ASN A 219 -4.12 7.81 -9.90
C ASN A 219 -2.68 7.75 -10.43
N ALA A 220 -1.67 7.56 -9.57
CA ALA A 220 -0.34 7.19 -10.01
C ALA A 220 -0.24 5.67 -10.22
N ASN A 221 0.48 5.26 -11.25
CA ASN A 221 0.94 3.88 -11.36
C ASN A 221 2.16 3.70 -10.45
N LEU A 222 2.22 2.55 -9.78
CA LEU A 222 3.28 2.25 -8.84
C LEU A 222 3.57 0.76 -8.76
N ILE A 223 4.81 0.47 -8.37
CA ILE A 223 5.24 -0.83 -7.88
C ILE A 223 5.66 -0.67 -6.43
N ARG A 224 5.22 -1.60 -5.57
CA ARG A 224 5.67 -1.70 -4.18
C ARG A 224 6.40 -3.02 -3.99
N VAL A 225 7.63 -2.98 -3.50
CA VAL A 225 8.45 -4.17 -3.22
C VAL A 225 8.64 -4.29 -1.72
N LEU A 226 8.24 -5.43 -1.15
CA LEU A 226 8.43 -5.80 0.26
C LEU A 226 9.80 -6.46 0.43
N HIS A 227 10.57 -5.99 1.40
CA HIS A 227 11.88 -6.54 1.78
C HIS A 227 11.77 -7.45 3.00
N ASP A 228 12.80 -8.28 3.22
CA ASP A 228 12.81 -9.29 4.30
C ASP A 228 12.75 -8.72 5.72
N ASP A 229 13.10 -7.45 5.92
CA ASP A 229 12.98 -6.74 7.20
C ASP A 229 11.62 -6.05 7.40
N GLY A 230 10.72 -6.21 6.44
CA GLY A 230 9.38 -5.63 6.45
C GLY A 230 9.32 -4.17 5.99
N THR A 231 10.43 -3.56 5.54
CA THR A 231 10.35 -2.29 4.79
C THR A 231 9.80 -2.53 3.40
N MET A 232 9.23 -1.48 2.80
CA MET A 232 8.66 -1.53 1.47
C MET A 232 9.18 -0.37 0.64
N ALA A 233 9.89 -0.66 -0.45
CA ALA A 233 10.22 0.35 -1.46
C ALA A 233 9.01 0.63 -2.36
N VAL A 234 8.76 1.90 -2.65
CA VAL A 234 7.72 2.39 -3.55
C VAL A 234 8.38 3.07 -4.74
N TYR A 235 7.97 2.68 -5.94
CA TYR A 235 8.38 3.25 -7.21
C TYR A 235 7.11 3.77 -7.86
N ALA A 236 6.94 5.09 -7.97
CA ALA A 236 5.69 5.70 -8.41
C ALA A 236 5.87 6.63 -9.63
N HIS A 237 4.74 7.11 -10.14
CA HIS A 237 4.62 7.86 -11.40
C HIS A 237 5.08 7.06 -12.62
N LEU A 238 4.97 5.73 -12.56
CA LEU A 238 5.31 4.84 -13.67
C LEU A 238 4.39 5.11 -14.87
N GLN A 239 4.85 4.84 -16.09
CA GLN A 239 3.98 5.00 -17.26
C GLN A 239 2.86 3.95 -17.23
N ARG A 240 1.81 4.14 -18.02
CA ARG A 240 0.76 3.13 -18.17
C ARG A 240 1.28 1.87 -18.85
N ASP A 241 0.82 0.72 -18.37
CA ASP A 241 1.22 -0.61 -18.86
C ASP A 241 2.77 -0.75 -18.83
N GLY A 242 3.41 -0.06 -17.87
CA GLY A 242 4.85 0.08 -17.73
C GLY A 242 5.49 -0.91 -16.76
N ALA A 243 4.71 -1.61 -15.94
CA ALA A 243 5.22 -2.64 -15.05
C ALA A 243 5.58 -3.91 -15.84
N VAL A 244 6.81 -4.40 -15.67
CA VAL A 244 7.26 -5.67 -16.28
C VAL A 244 7.33 -6.80 -15.26
N VAL A 245 6.69 -6.62 -14.10
CA VAL A 245 6.62 -7.58 -13.01
C VAL A 245 5.18 -7.72 -12.49
N ALA A 246 4.89 -8.86 -11.87
CA ALA A 246 3.57 -9.16 -11.31
C ALA A 246 3.61 -9.22 -9.78
N PRO A 247 2.48 -8.91 -9.08
CA PRO A 247 2.35 -9.19 -7.66
C PRO A 247 2.72 -10.63 -7.31
N GLY A 248 3.57 -10.82 -6.31
CA GLY A 248 4.07 -12.10 -5.82
C GLY A 248 5.41 -12.50 -6.42
N GLN A 249 5.85 -11.82 -7.48
CA GLN A 249 7.16 -12.07 -8.08
C GLN A 249 8.29 -11.67 -7.14
N ARG A 250 9.28 -12.56 -6.97
CA ARG A 250 10.55 -12.21 -6.33
C ARG A 250 11.42 -11.43 -7.31
N VAL A 251 12.01 -10.34 -6.82
CA VAL A 251 12.93 -9.49 -7.59
C VAL A 251 14.27 -9.43 -6.89
N ARG A 252 15.35 -9.36 -7.67
CA ARG A 252 16.70 -9.09 -7.18
C ARG A 252 17.04 -7.62 -7.34
N ALA A 253 17.94 -7.11 -6.51
CA ALA A 253 18.48 -5.78 -6.63
C ALA A 253 19.09 -5.60 -8.04
N GLY A 254 18.76 -4.48 -8.70
CA GLY A 254 19.17 -4.17 -10.07
C GLY A 254 18.29 -4.83 -11.14
N GLN A 255 17.33 -5.68 -10.78
CA GLN A 255 16.39 -6.26 -11.74
C GLN A 255 15.46 -5.18 -12.29
N HIS A 256 15.28 -5.14 -13.61
CA HIS A 256 14.30 -4.28 -14.26
C HIS A 256 12.87 -4.65 -13.84
N ILE A 257 12.13 -3.68 -13.32
CA ILE A 257 10.76 -3.87 -12.80
C ILE A 257 9.71 -3.05 -13.53
N GLY A 258 10.09 -1.99 -14.23
CA GLY A 258 9.17 -1.24 -15.08
C GLY A 258 9.79 0.02 -15.65
N TRP A 259 8.94 0.90 -16.16
CA TRP A 259 9.34 2.10 -16.86
C TRP A 259 8.83 3.36 -16.15
N SER A 260 9.69 4.38 -16.01
CA SER A 260 9.29 5.69 -15.48
C SER A 260 8.24 6.33 -16.38
N GLY A 261 7.42 7.21 -15.82
CA GLY A 261 6.33 7.84 -16.55
C GLY A 261 6.01 9.23 -16.05
N ASN A 262 4.74 9.59 -16.17
CA ASN A 262 4.21 10.86 -15.69
C ASN A 262 2.77 10.71 -15.18
N THR A 263 2.43 9.55 -14.61
CA THR A 263 1.07 9.28 -14.10
C THR A 263 0.83 9.94 -12.75
N GLY A 264 -0.43 10.21 -12.41
CA GLY A 264 -0.80 10.84 -11.14
C GLY A 264 -0.51 12.34 -11.10
N PHE A 265 -0.34 12.90 -9.91
CA PHE A 265 -0.03 14.32 -9.74
C PHE A 265 1.48 14.53 -9.88
N SER A 266 1.90 15.03 -11.03
CA SER A 266 3.31 15.23 -11.38
C SER A 266 3.47 16.55 -12.14
N THR A 267 4.49 17.33 -11.79
CA THR A 267 4.87 18.59 -12.47
C THR A 267 5.68 18.34 -13.75
N GLY A 268 6.23 17.14 -13.90
CA GLY A 268 6.98 16.69 -15.07
C GLY A 268 7.51 15.26 -14.89
N PRO A 269 7.97 14.59 -15.96
CA PRO A 269 8.44 13.20 -15.88
C PRO A 269 9.53 13.00 -14.82
N HIS A 270 9.25 12.11 -13.86
CA HIS A 270 10.19 11.74 -12.81
C HIS A 270 9.84 10.36 -12.24
N LEU A 271 10.80 9.77 -11.52
CA LEU A 271 10.56 8.60 -10.67
C LEU A 271 10.51 9.07 -9.21
N HIS A 272 9.37 8.88 -8.56
CA HIS A 272 9.26 9.04 -7.12
C HIS A 272 9.64 7.74 -6.41
N PHE A 273 10.63 7.81 -5.52
CA PHE A 273 11.13 6.68 -4.75
C PHE A 273 11.03 6.93 -3.24
N ALA A 274 10.38 6.03 -2.52
CA ALA A 274 10.26 6.10 -1.06
C ALA A 274 10.45 4.72 -0.42
N VAL A 275 11.03 4.69 0.78
CA VAL A 275 11.07 3.48 1.63
C VAL A 275 10.09 3.69 2.77
N GLN A 276 9.09 2.82 2.88
CA GLN A 276 7.99 2.95 3.83
C GLN A 276 7.88 1.72 4.75
N VAL A 277 7.29 1.93 5.92
CA VAL A 277 6.86 0.88 6.85
C VAL A 277 5.46 1.15 7.37
N ASN A 278 4.76 0.09 7.75
CA ASN A 278 3.56 0.24 8.55
C ASN A 278 3.94 0.46 10.03
N ARG A 279 3.30 1.45 10.66
CA ARG A 279 3.39 1.79 12.09
C ARG A 279 1.99 1.97 12.65
N GLY A 280 1.27 0.87 12.80
CA GLY A 280 -0.03 0.83 13.47
C GLY A 280 -1.11 1.59 12.71
N MET A 281 -1.48 1.09 11.53
CA MET A 281 -2.43 1.67 10.57
C MET A 281 -1.96 3.00 9.96
N ARG A 282 -0.64 3.16 9.82
CA ARG A 282 0.01 4.35 9.24
C ARG A 282 1.19 3.91 8.40
N LEU A 283 1.27 4.36 7.15
CA LEU A 283 2.52 4.29 6.42
C LEU A 283 3.41 5.45 6.87
N VAL A 284 4.67 5.14 7.10
CA VAL A 284 5.70 6.10 7.50
C VAL A 284 6.92 5.85 6.62
N SER A 285 7.39 6.89 5.94
CA SER A 285 8.65 6.86 5.23
C SER A 285 9.83 6.84 6.21
N LEU A 286 10.91 6.19 5.81
CA LEU A 286 12.15 6.10 6.57
C LEU A 286 13.28 6.75 5.78
N PRO A 287 14.24 7.41 6.45
CA PRO A 287 15.49 7.76 5.80
C PRO A 287 16.21 6.48 5.37
N PHE A 288 16.89 6.54 4.24
CA PHE A 288 17.66 5.43 3.69
C PHE A 288 18.98 5.91 3.10
N ARG A 289 19.94 5.00 2.99
CA ARG A 289 21.17 5.22 2.22
C ARG A 289 20.99 4.65 0.82
N MET A 290 21.54 5.32 -0.17
CA MET A 290 21.55 4.87 -1.56
C MET A 290 22.98 4.85 -2.07
N GLU A 291 23.32 3.92 -2.97
CA GLU A 291 24.62 3.93 -3.65
C GLU A 291 24.87 5.29 -4.29
N GLU A 292 26.11 5.76 -4.19
CA GLU A 292 26.48 7.04 -4.79
C GLU A 292 26.19 7.00 -6.29
N VAL A 293 25.47 8.01 -6.78
CA VAL A 293 25.46 8.32 -8.20
C VAL A 293 26.86 8.82 -8.52
N SER A 294 27.75 7.92 -8.96
CA SER A 294 29.08 8.32 -9.44
C SER A 294 28.85 9.42 -10.47
N ARG A 295 29.28 10.65 -10.15
CA ARG A 295 29.34 11.72 -11.13
C ARG A 295 30.14 11.15 -12.30
N LEU A 296 29.54 11.08 -13.49
CA LEU A 296 30.34 10.88 -14.70
C LEU A 296 31.50 11.89 -14.63
N PRO A 297 32.75 11.48 -14.89
CA PRO A 297 33.85 12.44 -15.01
C PRO A 297 33.37 13.53 -15.95
N SER A 298 33.40 14.78 -15.49
CA SER A 298 33.14 15.92 -16.35
C SER A 298 34.29 16.00 -17.36
N ASP A 299 34.19 15.23 -18.45
CA ASP A 299 34.91 15.51 -19.68
C ASP A 299 34.23 16.70 -20.36
N SER A 300 34.33 17.86 -19.70
CA SER A 300 34.24 19.15 -20.35
C SER A 300 35.58 19.84 -20.13
N GLY A 301 36.45 19.67 -21.13
CA GLY A 301 37.63 20.48 -21.27
C GLY A 301 37.29 21.97 -21.22
N ALA A 302 38.18 22.71 -20.58
CA ALA A 302 38.45 24.13 -20.78
C ALA A 302 37.26 25.12 -20.65
N CYS A 303 37.18 25.77 -19.49
CA CYS A 303 37.41 27.22 -19.46
C CYS A 303 37.87 27.63 -18.06
N VAL A 304 39.18 27.79 -17.89
CA VAL A 304 39.77 28.42 -16.71
C VAL A 304 39.54 29.93 -16.86
N ALA A 305 38.57 30.48 -16.13
CA ALA A 305 38.55 31.91 -15.88
C ALA A 305 39.67 32.24 -14.88
N ARG A 306 40.71 32.96 -15.34
CA ARG A 306 41.72 33.56 -14.45
C ARG A 306 41.25 34.95 -13.96
N PRO A 307 41.66 35.35 -12.75
CA PRO A 307 41.20 36.57 -12.09
C PRO A 307 41.90 37.82 -12.63
N GLY A 308 41.27 38.97 -12.38
CA GLY A 308 41.58 40.25 -12.99
C GLY A 308 42.96 40.84 -12.71
N HIS A 309 43.34 41.76 -13.59
CA HIS A 309 44.34 42.79 -13.35
C HIS A 309 43.65 44.16 -13.44
N ARG A 310 43.85 44.98 -12.41
CA ARG A 310 43.82 46.43 -12.51
C ARG A 310 45.11 46.87 -13.21
N GLU A 311 44.98 47.76 -14.19
CA GLU A 311 45.56 49.11 -14.23
C GLU A 311 44.68 49.96 -15.16
#